data_AF-A0A357IZ67-F1
#
_entry.id   AF-A0A357IZ67-F1
#
_cell.length_a   1.000
_cell.length_b   1.000
_cell.length_c   1.000
_cell.angle_alpha   90.00
_cell.angle_beta   90.00
_cell.angle_gamma   90.00
#
_symmetry.space_group_name_H-M   'P 1'
#
loop_
_entity.id
_entity.type
_entity.pdbx_description
1 polymer ?
#
loop_
_entity_poly.entity_id
_entity_poly.type
_entity_poly.pdbx_seq_one_letter_code
_entity_poly.pdbx_strand_id
1 'polypeptide(L)' 'TIKILLTGQAGLDNAIHAINRGGLNRYVEKPWNMEELQRDIKELIEKYQQQVENQRLIAQLESRITALEEENRTLKEGE' A
#
# COMPACT_ATOMS: atom_id res chain seq x y z
N THR A 1 -4.89 -4.94 -4.23
CA THR A 1 -4.22 -5.97 -5.04
C THR A 1 -3.03 -5.34 -5.74
N ILE A 2 -1.97 -6.11 -6.01
CA ILE A 2 -0.76 -5.66 -6.72
C ILE A 2 -0.90 -6.04 -8.19
N LYS A 3 -0.50 -5.18 -9.13
CA LYS A 3 -0.51 -5.48 -10.57
C LYS A 3 0.82 -5.11 -11.21
N ILE A 4 1.36 -6.01 -12.03
CA ILE A 4 2.55 -5.75 -12.85
C ILE A 4 2.14 -5.93 -14.31
N LEU A 5 2.39 -4.91 -15.14
CA LEU A 5 2.16 -4.94 -16.57
C LEU A 5 3.50 -5.01 -17.32
N LEU A 6 3.61 -5.95 -18.26
CA LEU A 6 4.78 -6.08 -19.13
C LEU A 6 4.49 -5.37 -20.47
N THR A 7 5.36 -4.46 -20.90
CA THR A 7 5.25 -3.71 -22.17
C THR A 7 6.51 -3.87 -23.02
N GLY A 8 6.38 -3.85 -24.35
CA GLY A 8 7.52 -3.93 -25.28
C GLY A 8 7.53 -2.82 -26.32
N GLN A 9 6.74 -1.76 -26.10
CA GLN A 9 6.63 -0.65 -27.04
C GLN A 9 7.61 0.45 -26.64
N ALA A 10 8.75 0.48 -27.33
CA ALA A 10 9.76 1.51 -27.18
C ALA A 10 9.14 2.90 -27.39
N GLY A 11 9.33 3.80 -26.42
CA GLY A 11 8.88 5.20 -26.52
C GLY A 11 7.80 5.63 -25.51
N LEU A 12 7.43 4.79 -24.54
CA LEU A 12 6.54 5.18 -23.44
C LEU A 12 7.27 5.36 -22.09
N ASP A 13 8.60 5.39 -22.10
CA ASP A 13 9.46 5.24 -20.92
C ASP A 13 9.19 6.30 -19.85
N ASN A 14 9.01 7.56 -20.28
CA ASN A 14 8.69 8.65 -19.36
C ASN A 14 7.32 8.49 -18.67
N ALA A 15 6.33 7.95 -19.38
CA ALA A 15 5.00 7.68 -18.82
C ALA A 15 5.03 6.48 -17.87
N ILE A 16 5.78 5.43 -18.22
CA ILE A 16 6.03 4.25 -17.38
C ILE A 16 6.73 4.66 -16.08
N HIS A 17 7.81 5.45 -16.18
CA HIS A 17 8.53 5.95 -15.01
C HIS A 17 7.67 6.86 -14.13
N ALA A 18 6.76 7.67 -14.70
CA ALA A 18 5.84 8.49 -13.92
C ALA A 18 4.84 7.63 -13.12
N ILE A 19 4.33 6.54 -13.70
CA ILE A 19 3.38 5.65 -13.02
C ILE A 19 4.09 4.81 -11.94
N ASN A 20 5.33 4.37 -12.18
CA ASN A 20 6.10 3.56 -11.25
C ASN A 20 6.49 4.29 -9.95
N ARG A 21 6.34 5.63 -9.86
CA ARG A 21 6.71 6.43 -8.68
C ARG A 21 5.68 6.44 -7.56
N GLY A 22 4.44 5.99 -7.78
CA GLY A 22 3.33 6.38 -6.90
C GLY A 22 2.44 5.29 -6.29
N GLY A 23 2.57 4.02 -6.67
CA GLY A 23 1.55 3.03 -6.27
C GLY A 23 1.99 1.57 -6.24
N LEU A 24 1.02 0.69 -5.96
CA LEU A 24 1.16 -0.78 -5.96
C LEU A 24 1.14 -1.39 -7.37
N ASN A 25 1.08 -0.56 -8.41
CA ASN A 25 1.09 -1.00 -9.80
C ASN A 25 2.43 -0.64 -10.42
N ARG A 26 2.98 -1.55 -11.22
CA ARG A 26 4.27 -1.36 -11.87
C ARG A 26 4.24 -1.78 -13.34
N TYR A 27 4.98 -1.05 -14.15
CA TYR A 27 5.16 -1.29 -15.58
C TYR A 27 6.62 -1.67 -15.83
N VAL A 28 6.84 -2.77 -16.54
CA VAL A 28 8.18 -3.33 -16.81
C VAL A 28 8.34 -3.51 -18.31
N GLU A 29 9.45 -3.00 -18.85
CA GLU A 29 9.78 -3.10 -20.28
C GLU A 29 10.38 -4.47 -20.64
N LYS A 30 10.15 -4.93 -21.88
CA LYS A 30 10.78 -6.12 -22.48
C LYS A 30 11.94 -5.73 -23.41
N PRO A 31 13.05 -6.49 -23.42
CA PRO A 31 13.33 -7.66 -22.58
C PRO A 31 13.66 -7.26 -21.13
N TRP A 32 13.02 -7.93 -20.16
CA TRP A 32 13.13 -7.54 -18.75
C TRP A 32 14.52 -7.84 -18.18
N ASN A 33 15.01 -6.95 -17.32
CA ASN A 33 16.11 -7.26 -16.44
C ASN A 33 15.59 -8.06 -15.23
N MET A 34 16.09 -9.30 -15.08
CA MET A 34 15.62 -10.20 -14.01
C MET A 34 15.91 -9.66 -12.61
N GLU A 35 17.07 -9.03 -12.39
CA GLU A 35 17.43 -8.48 -11.08
C GLU A 35 16.55 -7.28 -10.72
N GLU A 36 16.25 -6.43 -11.70
CA GLU A 36 15.36 -5.29 -11.51
C GLU A 36 13.93 -5.75 -11.19
N LEU A 37 13.42 -6.73 -11.95
CA LEU A 37 12.10 -7.30 -11.70
C LEU A 37 12.00 -7.93 -10.29
N GLN A 38 13.05 -8.61 -9.82
CA GLN A 38 13.07 -9.16 -8.47
C GLN A 38 13.04 -8.07 -7.39
N ARG A 39 13.83 -7.01 -7.55
CA ARG A 39 13.82 -5.85 -6.64
C ARG A 39 12.43 -5.22 -6.61
N ASP A 40 11.85 -5.01 -7.78
CA ASP A 40 10.54 -4.41 -7.96
C ASP A 40 9.42 -5.20 -7.28
N ILE A 41 9.41 -6.52 -7.44
CA ILE A 41 8.44 -7.40 -6.78
C ILE A 41 8.58 -7.31 -5.26
N LYS A 42 9.83 -7.33 -4.75
CA LYS A 42 10.09 -7.24 -3.32
C LYS A 42 9.56 -5.93 -2.74
N GLU A 43 9.87 -4.80 -3.37
CA GLU A 43 9.37 -3.48 -2.97
C GLU A 43 7.84 -3.40 -2.97
N LEU A 44 7.18 -3.98 -3.99
CA LEU A 44 5.72 -3.99 -4.09
C LEU A 44 5.08 -4.79 -2.95
N ILE A 45 5.67 -5.94 -2.59
CA ILE A 45 5.18 -6.76 -1.47
C ILE A 45 5.35 -6.00 -0.15
N GLU A 46 6.51 -5.41 0.10
CA GLU A 46 6.78 -4.64 1.32
C GLU A 46 5.80 -3.46 1.47
N LYS A 47 5.59 -2.69 0.40
CA LYS A 47 4.61 -1.59 0.39
C LYS A 47 3.18 -2.08 0.66
N TYR A 48 2.80 -3.22 0.07
CA TYR A 48 1.47 -3.79 0.30
C TYR A 48 1.28 -4.23 1.75
N GLN A 49 2.28 -4.87 2.34
CA GLN A 49 2.25 -5.27 3.76
C GLN A 49 2.11 -4.05 4.67
N GLN A 50 2.90 -2.99 4.43
CA GLN A 50 2.79 -1.74 5.16
C GLN A 50 1.39 -1.12 5.05
N GLN A 51 0.78 -1.13 3.86
CA GLN A 51 -0.57 -0.60 3.67
C GLN A 51 -1.62 -1.40 4.44
N VAL A 52 -1.55 -2.74 4.39
CA VAL A 52 -2.48 -3.60 5.12
C VAL A 52 -2.32 -3.40 6.63
N GLU A 53 -1.09 -3.32 7.12
CA GLU A 53 -0.82 -3.12 8.54
C GLU A 53 -1.28 -1.75 9.03
N ASN A 54 -1.06 -0.69 8.24
CA ASN A 54 -1.57 0.64 8.55
C ASN A 54 -3.10 0.65 8.68
N GLN A 55 -3.81 0.04 7.72
CA GLN A 55 -5.27 -0.11 7.78
C GLN A 55 -5.73 -0.87 9.03
N ARG A 56 -5.00 -1.94 9.41
CA ARG A 56 -5.27 -2.71 10.62
C ARG A 56 -5.11 -1.86 11.88
N LEU A 57 -4.02 -1.08 11.96
CA LEU A 57 -3.73 -0.22 13.10
C LEU A 57 -4.76 0.91 13.25
N ILE A 58 -5.18 1.52 12.14
CA ILE A 58 -6.24 2.54 12.14
C ILE A 58 -7.54 1.96 12.70
N ALA A 59 -7.98 0.80 12.20
CA ALA A 59 -9.20 0.16 12.70
C ALA A 59 -9.11 -0.19 14.20
N GLN A 60 -7.92 -0.59 14.68
CA GLN A 60 -7.71 -0.83 16.12
C GLN A 60 -7.79 0.45 16.95
N LEU A 61 -7.22 1.55 16.46
CA LEU A 61 -7.28 2.85 17.13
C LEU A 61 -8.72 3.37 17.20
N GLU A 62 -9.48 3.27 16.11
CA GLU A 62 -10.90 3.65 16.07
C GLU A 62 -11.72 2.86 17.09
N SER A 63 -11.55 1.54 17.15
CA SER A 63 -12.23 0.70 18.13
C SER A 63 -11.86 1.06 19.58
N ARG A 64 -10.59 1.40 19.84
CA ARG A 64 -10.14 1.85 21.17
C ARG A 64 -10.74 3.20 21.56
N ILE A 65 -10.80 4.14 20.63
CA ILE A 65 -11.41 5.46 20.85
C ILE A 65 -12.88 5.27 21.23
N THR A 66 -13.64 4.48 20.47
CA THR A 66 -15.05 4.23 20.77
C THR A 66 -15.25 3.59 22.15
N ALA A 67 -14.44 2.58 22.50
CA ALA A 67 -14.54 1.92 23.81
C ALA A 67 -14.25 2.89 24.98
N LEU A 68 -13.25 3.76 24.83
CA LEU A 68 -12.90 4.77 25.83
C LEU A 68 -13.97 5.87 25.94
N GLU A 69 -14.59 6.26 24.84
CA GLU A 69 -15.69 7.22 24.84
C GLU A 69 -16.94 6.68 25.55
N GLU A 70 -17.24 5.38 25.37
CA GLU A 70 -18.32 4.69 26.08
C GLU A 70 -18.03 4.60 27.58
N GLU A 71 -16.82 4.18 27.98
CA GLU A 71 -16.42 4.11 29.38
C GLU A 71 -16.46 5.49 30.07
N ASN A 72 -15.97 6.53 29.39
CA ASN A 72 -16.07 7.89 29.94
C ASN A 72 -17.51 8.39 30.08
N ARG A 73 -18.44 7.92 29.22
CA ARG A 73 -19.85 8.28 29.33
C ARG A 73 -20.50 7.64 30.55
N THR A 74 -20.26 6.35 30.77
CA THR A 74 -20.85 5.62 31.90
C THR A 74 -20.34 6.14 33.25
N LEU A 75 -19.07 6.54 33.34
CA LEU A 75 -18.51 7.15 34.54
C LEU A 75 -19.15 8.51 34.86
N LYS A 76 -19.41 9.35 33.85
CA LYS A 76 -20.06 10.66 34.03
C LYS A 76 -21.53 10.58 34.39
N GLU A 77 -22.22 9.50 34.02
CA GLU A 77 -23.62 9.27 34.38
C GLU A 77 -23.78 8.69 35.80
N GLY A 78 -22.70 8.17 36.39
CA GLY A 78 -22.67 7.61 37.74
C GLY A 78 -22.24 8.59 38.85
N GLU A 79 -21.79 9.81 38.48
CA GLU A 79 -21.50 10.94 39.39
C GLU A 79 -22.69 11.90 39.48
#